data_AF-A0A955YVP7-F1
#
_entry.id   AF-A0A955YVP7-F1
#
_cell.length_a   1.000
_cell.length_b   1.000
_cell.length_c   1.000
_cell.angle_alpha   90.00
_cell.angle_beta   90.00
_cell.angle_gamma   90.00
#
_symmetry.space_group_name_H-M   'P 1'
#
loop_
_entity.id
_entity.type
_entity.pdbx_description
1 polymer ?
#
loop_
_entity_poly.entity_id
_entity_poly.type
_entity_poly.pdbx_seq_one_letter_code
_entity_poly.pdbx_strand_id
1 'polypeptide(L)'
;DALLARREAYDARLTRVLEAVRQRAGVRCIYRGAPGAGAAMLRVLKRGEILGIPMDFRSRVPSVMAPFLGRLAPTAVGPARIALRRRARVVVATAAPMPVDAADGGADVLGAVTVEHVDTSGLAADDAGELELTTRINARLSRRILDAPDAWPWMHPRWQE
;
A
#
# COMPACT_ATOMS: atom_id res chain seq x y z
N ASP A 1 -9.24 -2.81 14.32
CA ASP A 1 -8.96 -1.46 13.81
C ASP A 1 -7.84 -1.45 12.78
N ALA A 2 -7.93 -0.55 11.79
CA ALA A 2 -6.93 -0.38 10.74
C ALA A 2 -6.35 1.03 10.75
N LEU A 3 -5.05 1.15 10.50
CA LEU A 3 -4.34 2.42 10.37
C LEU A 3 -3.58 2.51 9.05
N LEU A 4 -3.59 3.68 8.43
CA LEU A 4 -2.85 3.94 7.19
C LEU A 4 -1.64 4.84 7.42
N ALA A 5 -0.46 4.40 7.00
CA ALA A 5 0.73 5.24 6.95
C ALA A 5 0.69 6.16 5.72
N ARG A 6 0.49 7.47 5.91
CA ARG A 6 0.31 8.45 4.83
C ARG A 6 1.27 9.62 4.94
N ARG A 7 1.41 10.37 3.85
CA ARG A 7 1.99 11.71 3.85
C ARG A 7 0.83 12.72 3.94
N GLU A 8 1.06 13.85 4.60
CA GLU A 8 0.13 14.97 4.57
C GLU A 8 -0.05 15.51 3.14
N ALA A 9 -1.21 16.11 2.87
CA ALA A 9 -1.40 16.85 1.62
C ALA A 9 -0.57 18.15 1.64
N TYR A 10 -0.39 18.76 0.47
CA TYR A 10 0.34 20.03 0.36
C TYR A 10 -0.38 21.19 1.06
N ASP A 11 -1.70 21.14 1.18
CA ASP A 11 -2.54 22.12 1.88
C ASP A 11 -3.15 21.48 3.13
N ALA A 12 -2.95 22.12 4.29
CA ALA A 12 -3.46 21.66 5.57
C ALA A 12 -5.00 21.60 5.64
N ARG A 13 -5.72 22.42 4.88
CA ARG A 13 -7.19 22.36 4.76
C ARG A 13 -7.61 21.06 4.08
N LEU A 14 -6.90 20.68 3.02
CA LEU A 14 -7.16 19.42 2.31
C LEU A 14 -6.83 18.21 3.20
N THR A 15 -5.74 18.27 3.98
CA THR A 15 -5.43 17.22 4.97
C THR A 15 -6.59 17.01 5.94
N ARG A 16 -7.16 18.08 6.51
CA ARG A 16 -8.31 18.01 7.44
C ARG A 16 -9.55 17.40 6.80
N VAL A 17 -9.87 17.78 5.56
CA VAL A 17 -11.01 17.19 4.83
C VAL A 17 -10.79 15.69 4.61
N LEU A 18 -9.60 15.29 4.16
CA LEU A 18 -9.27 13.88 3.91
C LEU A 18 -9.27 13.05 5.20
N GLU A 19 -8.87 13.62 6.34
CA GLU A 19 -8.98 12.99 7.64
C GLU A 19 -10.42 12.75 8.05
N ALA A 20 -11.27 13.78 7.94
CA ALA A 20 -12.67 13.67 8.31
C ALA A 20 -13.38 12.56 7.50
N VAL A 21 -13.10 12.46 6.20
CA VAL A 21 -13.63 11.39 5.34
C VAL A 21 -13.15 10.01 5.81
N ARG A 22 -11.85 9.86 6.10
CA ARG A 22 -11.28 8.56 6.53
C ARG A 22 -11.76 8.14 7.92
N GLN A 23 -11.86 9.08 8.85
CA GLN A 23 -12.36 8.82 10.19
C GLN A 23 -13.82 8.36 10.17
N ARG A 24 -14.67 8.96 9.33
CA ARG A 24 -16.05 8.49 9.10
C ARG A 24 -16.09 7.06 8.57
N ALA A 25 -15.09 6.65 7.78
CA ALA A 25 -14.92 5.29 7.30
C ALA A 25 -14.19 4.36 8.30
N GLY A 26 -13.95 4.79 9.54
CA GLY A 26 -13.25 4.00 10.57
C GLY A 26 -11.75 3.84 10.36
N VAL A 27 -11.15 4.61 9.43
CA VAL A 27 -9.73 4.54 9.10
C VAL A 27 -8.96 5.66 9.79
N ARG A 28 -7.98 5.29 10.62
CA ARG A 28 -7.05 6.25 11.25
C ARG A 28 -5.78 6.39 10.42
N CYS A 29 -5.15 7.56 10.42
CA CYS A 29 -3.90 7.80 9.69
C CYS A 29 -2.72 7.98 10.65
N ILE A 30 -1.55 7.48 10.26
CA ILE A 30 -0.26 7.83 10.83
C ILE A 30 0.49 8.65 9.78
N TYR A 31 0.79 9.90 10.07
CA TYR A 31 1.58 10.74 9.16
C TYR A 31 3.06 10.46 9.31
N ARG A 32 3.70 10.04 8.22
CA ARG A 32 5.11 9.61 8.21
C ARG A 32 6.10 10.70 8.60
N GLY A 33 5.74 11.98 8.43
CA GLY A 33 6.56 13.13 8.82
C GLY A 33 6.40 13.56 10.29
N ALA A 34 5.39 13.03 11.00
CA ALA A 34 5.15 13.40 12.38
C ALA A 34 6.19 12.78 13.32
N PRO A 35 6.61 13.49 14.38
CA PRO A 35 7.48 12.93 15.42
C PRO A 35 6.91 11.60 15.95
N GLY A 36 7.75 10.56 15.99
CA GLY A 36 7.36 9.24 16.51
C GLY A 36 6.50 8.38 15.59
N ALA A 37 6.32 8.74 14.31
CA ALA A 37 5.52 7.96 13.35
C ALA A 37 5.95 6.49 13.24
N GLY A 38 7.26 6.21 13.22
CA GLY A 38 7.77 4.83 13.23
C GLY A 38 7.35 4.05 14.47
N ALA A 39 7.47 4.64 15.66
CA ALA A 39 7.03 4.02 16.91
C ALA A 39 5.51 3.78 16.94
N ALA A 40 4.72 4.71 16.38
CA ALA A 40 3.28 4.54 16.23
C ALA A 40 2.93 3.34 15.35
N MET A 41 3.60 3.17 14.20
CA MET A 41 3.40 2.01 13.31
C MET A 41 3.72 0.69 14.01
N LEU A 42 4.82 0.64 14.78
CA LEU A 42 5.18 -0.55 15.54
C LEU A 42 4.18 -0.89 16.65
N ARG A 43 3.54 0.13 17.23
CA ARG A 43 2.49 -0.03 18.25
C ARG A 43 1.22 -0.65 17.67
N VAL A 44 0.84 -0.26 16.45
CA VAL A 44 -0.29 -0.88 15.71
C VAL A 44 -0.10 -2.39 15.62
N LEU A 45 1.06 -2.82 15.11
CA LEU A 45 1.34 -4.25 14.96
C LEU A 45 1.41 -4.98 16.32
N LYS A 46 1.96 -4.34 17.36
CA LYS A 46 1.98 -4.92 18.72
C LYS A 46 0.58 -5.14 19.29
N ARG A 47 -0.41 -4.33 18.88
CA ARG A 47 -1.81 -4.44 19.30
C ARG A 47 -2.62 -5.45 18.47
N GLY A 48 -2.00 -6.11 17.49
CA GLY A 48 -2.72 -7.00 16.57
C GLY A 48 -3.64 -6.25 15.59
N GLU A 49 -3.43 -4.94 15.43
CA GLU A 49 -4.17 -4.10 14.49
C GLU A 49 -3.56 -4.14 13.08
N ILE A 50 -4.32 -3.72 12.08
CA ILE A 50 -3.88 -3.72 10.68
C ILE A 50 -3.14 -2.42 10.36
N LEU A 51 -1.93 -2.53 9.81
CA LEU A 51 -1.17 -1.39 9.28
C LEU A 51 -1.15 -1.44 7.74
N GLY A 52 -1.88 -0.53 7.09
CA GLY A 52 -1.86 -0.36 5.65
C GLY A 52 -0.83 0.67 5.20
N ILE A 53 -0.05 0.32 4.19
CA ILE A 53 1.00 1.19 3.62
C ILE A 53 0.88 1.15 2.09
N PRO A 54 0.52 2.26 1.42
CA PRO A 54 0.57 2.35 -0.03
C PRO A 54 2.02 2.23 -0.54
N MET A 55 2.25 1.37 -1.54
CA MET A 55 3.58 1.04 -2.07
C MET A 55 3.70 1.20 -3.59
N ASP A 56 2.60 1.49 -4.26
CA ASP A 56 2.47 1.58 -5.72
C ASP A 56 2.98 2.90 -6.31
N PHE A 57 3.24 3.93 -5.49
CA PHE A 57 3.88 5.18 -5.92
C PHE A 57 5.31 5.35 -5.44
N ARG A 58 6.11 6.00 -6.28
CA ARG A 58 7.45 6.45 -5.90
C ARG A 58 7.36 7.41 -4.71
N SER A 59 8.12 7.12 -3.67
CA SER A 59 8.18 7.92 -2.45
C SER A 59 9.63 8.28 -2.12
N ARG A 60 9.86 9.44 -1.49
CA ARG A 60 11.17 9.85 -0.98
C ARG A 60 11.45 9.20 0.38
N VAL A 61 11.60 7.88 0.38
CA VAL A 61 11.88 7.04 1.57
C VAL A 61 12.92 5.99 1.20
N PRO A 62 13.60 5.36 2.18
CA PRO A 62 14.46 4.21 1.91
C PRO A 62 13.74 3.18 1.04
N SER A 63 14.36 2.83 -0.08
CA SER A 63 13.76 2.03 -1.15
C SER A 63 14.77 1.05 -1.71
N VAL A 64 14.28 -0.06 -2.25
CA VAL A 64 15.06 -1.04 -3.03
C VAL A 64 14.58 -1.03 -4.47
N MET A 65 15.47 -1.41 -5.40
CA MET A 65 15.10 -1.60 -6.80
C MET A 65 14.46 -2.99 -6.96
N ALA A 66 13.14 -3.03 -7.09
CA ALA A 66 12.39 -4.27 -7.26
C ALA A 66 11.59 -4.20 -8.57
N PRO A 67 11.40 -5.32 -9.29
CA PRO A 67 10.56 -5.35 -10.49
C PRO A 67 9.15 -4.83 -10.20
N PHE A 68 8.62 -3.98 -11.06
CA PHE A 68 7.24 -3.47 -11.04
C PHE A 68 6.81 -3.29 -12.49
N LEU A 69 5.75 -4.00 -12.91
CA LEU A 69 5.32 -4.12 -14.31
C LEU A 69 6.47 -4.48 -15.26
N GLY A 70 7.30 -5.45 -14.84
CA GLY A 70 8.41 -5.98 -15.65
C GLY A 70 9.68 -5.11 -15.68
N ARG A 71 9.68 -3.92 -15.08
CA ARG A 71 10.85 -3.02 -15.03
C ARG A 71 11.27 -2.75 -13.59
N LEU A 72 12.58 -2.64 -13.33
CA LEU A 72 13.06 -2.28 -11.99
C LEU A 72 12.59 -0.87 -11.61
N ALA A 73 11.98 -0.74 -10.44
CA ALA A 73 11.48 0.52 -9.93
C ALA A 73 11.83 0.70 -8.44
N PRO A 74 12.18 1.93 -8.01
CA PRO A 74 12.44 2.20 -6.61
C PRO A 74 11.15 2.01 -5.81
N THR A 75 11.17 1.10 -4.85
CA THR A 75 9.99 0.72 -4.05
C THR A 75 10.34 0.80 -2.56
N ALA A 76 9.47 1.42 -1.77
CA ALA A 76 9.68 1.60 -0.34
C ALA A 76 9.91 0.25 0.36
N VAL A 77 11.07 0.07 1.00
CA VAL A 77 11.45 -1.21 1.65
C VAL A 77 10.96 -1.31 3.10
N GLY A 78 10.54 -0.18 3.68
CA GLY A 78 10.03 -0.08 5.06
C GLY A 78 8.94 -1.11 5.44
N PRO A 79 7.94 -1.38 4.59
CA PRO A 79 6.92 -2.40 4.86
C PRO A 79 7.51 -3.81 5.01
N ALA A 80 8.39 -4.24 4.09
CA ALA A 80 9.07 -5.54 4.17
C ALA A 80 9.96 -5.62 5.42
N ARG A 81 10.73 -4.56 5.68
CA ARG A 81 11.55 -4.36 6.89
C ARG A 81 10.79 -4.61 8.18
N ILE A 82 9.59 -4.02 8.28
CA ILE A 82 8.74 -4.14 9.47
C ILE A 82 8.15 -5.54 9.54
N ALA A 83 7.63 -6.06 8.43
CA ALA A 83 6.98 -7.36 8.38
C ALA A 83 7.92 -8.49 8.82
N LEU A 84 9.14 -8.55 8.26
CA LEU A 84 10.10 -9.61 8.56
C LEU A 84 10.61 -9.53 10.00
N ARG A 85 10.98 -8.34 10.48
CA ARG A 85 11.44 -8.15 11.88
C ARG A 85 10.36 -8.46 12.91
N ARG A 86 9.09 -8.24 12.56
CA ARG A 86 7.95 -8.48 13.47
C ARG A 86 7.23 -9.79 13.21
N ARG A 87 7.68 -10.59 12.23
CA ARG A 87 7.00 -11.79 11.75
C ARG A 87 5.51 -11.54 11.51
N ALA A 88 5.19 -10.38 10.94
CA ALA A 88 3.81 -9.98 10.69
C ALA A 88 3.30 -10.64 9.41
N ARG A 89 2.01 -11.02 9.39
CA ARG A 89 1.35 -11.50 8.17
C ARG A 89 1.27 -10.36 7.15
N VAL A 90 1.56 -10.67 5.90
CA VAL A 90 1.54 -9.70 4.80
C VAL A 90 0.43 -10.05 3.84
N VAL A 91 -0.40 -9.05 3.52
CA VAL A 91 -1.39 -9.13 2.46
C VAL A 91 -1.26 -7.92 1.54
N VAL A 92 -1.52 -8.12 0.25
CA VAL A 92 -1.70 -7.04 -0.72
C VAL A 92 -3.19 -6.85 -0.91
N ALA A 93 -3.67 -5.64 -0.61
CA ALA A 93 -5.06 -5.25 -0.81
C ALA A 93 -5.15 -4.21 -1.94
N THR A 94 -6.00 -4.46 -2.93
CA THR A 94 -6.25 -3.56 -4.07
C THR A 94 -7.73 -3.34 -4.26
N ALA A 95 -8.13 -2.15 -4.69
CA ALA A 95 -9.49 -1.85 -5.10
C ALA A 95 -9.51 -1.47 -6.57
N ALA A 96 -10.48 -1.99 -7.33
CA ALA A 96 -10.71 -1.64 -8.73
C ALA A 96 -12.22 -1.50 -9.01
N PRO A 97 -12.63 -0.63 -9.95
CA PRO A 97 -13.97 -0.64 -10.51
C PRO A 97 -14.34 -2.02 -11.05
N MET A 98 -15.56 -2.49 -10.77
CA MET A 98 -16.19 -3.59 -11.51
C MET A 98 -17.30 -3.01 -12.37
N PRO A 99 -17.38 -3.37 -13.66
CA PRO A 99 -18.58 -3.13 -14.44
C PRO A 99 -19.74 -3.90 -13.78
N VAL A 100 -20.86 -3.22 -13.55
CA VAL A 100 -22.13 -3.88 -13.24
C VAL A 100 -22.90 -3.94 -14.55
N ASP A 101 -23.40 -5.11 -14.91
CA ASP A 101 -24.16 -5.29 -16.14
C ASP A 101 -25.37 -4.33 -16.12
N ALA A 102 -25.49 -3.52 -17.17
CA ALA A 102 -26.51 -2.48 -17.31
C ALA A 102 -27.96 -3.01 -17.41
N ALA A 103 -28.17 -4.31 -17.25
CA ALA A 103 -29.48 -4.95 -17.31
C ALA A 103 -30.42 -4.52 -16.18
N ASP A 104 -29.89 -4.06 -15.05
CA ASP A 104 -30.69 -3.63 -13.88
C ASP A 104 -30.91 -2.11 -13.77
N GLY A 105 -30.62 -1.35 -14.83
CA GLY A 105 -31.02 0.07 -14.93
C GLY A 105 -30.26 1.04 -14.01
N GLY A 106 -29.19 0.62 -13.35
CA GLY A 106 -28.32 1.46 -12.53
C GLY A 106 -26.89 1.50 -13.08
N ALA A 107 -26.37 2.69 -13.38
CA ALA A 107 -24.95 2.92 -13.72
C ALA A 107 -24.06 2.91 -12.47
N ASP A 108 -24.26 1.95 -11.56
CA ASP A 108 -23.49 1.86 -10.33
C ASP A 108 -22.22 1.04 -10.60
N VAL A 109 -21.05 1.68 -10.44
CA VAL A 109 -19.77 0.98 -10.39
C VAL A 109 -19.56 0.50 -8.96
N LEU A 110 -19.68 -0.82 -8.73
CA LEU A 110 -19.25 -1.42 -7.47
C LEU A 110 -17.72 -1.55 -7.47
N GLY A 111 -17.07 -1.14 -6.38
CA GLY A 111 -15.64 -1.37 -6.19
C GLY A 111 -15.39 -2.79 -5.70
N ALA A 112 -14.63 -3.60 -6.44
CA ALA A 112 -14.12 -4.87 -5.93
C ALA A 112 -12.84 -4.65 -5.13
N VAL A 113 -12.82 -5.16 -3.90
CA VAL A 113 -11.60 -5.25 -3.09
C VAL A 113 -11.07 -6.66 -3.18
N THR A 114 -9.81 -6.78 -3.57
CA THR A 114 -9.06 -8.05 -3.57
C THR A 114 -8.01 -7.99 -2.48
N VAL A 115 -7.90 -9.06 -1.69
CA VAL A 115 -6.90 -9.21 -0.63
C VAL A 115 -6.17 -10.52 -0.82
N GLU A 116 -4.86 -10.45 -0.97
CA GLU A 116 -4.05 -11.60 -1.35
C GLU A 116 -2.88 -11.75 -0.38
N HIS A 117 -2.76 -12.92 0.25
CA HIS A 117 -1.65 -13.22 1.14
C HIS A 117 -0.32 -13.28 0.38
N VAL A 118 0.73 -12.73 0.97
CA VAL A 118 2.11 -12.82 0.47
C VAL A 118 2.89 -13.68 1.43
N ASP A 119 3.38 -14.83 0.96
CA ASP A 119 4.17 -15.72 1.79
C ASP A 119 5.51 -15.09 2.17
N THR A 120 5.79 -15.11 3.48
CA THR A 120 7.04 -14.64 4.09
C THR A 120 7.90 -15.78 4.62
N SER A 121 7.49 -17.04 4.42
CA SER A 121 8.24 -18.20 4.89
C SER A 121 9.63 -18.26 4.25
N GLY A 122 10.62 -18.68 5.03
CA GLY A 122 12.02 -18.77 4.58
C GLY A 122 12.74 -17.45 4.36
N LEU A 123 12.08 -16.29 4.54
CA LEU A 123 12.72 -14.99 4.37
C LEU A 123 13.39 -14.52 5.67
N ALA A 124 14.68 -14.21 5.59
CA ALA A 124 15.44 -13.61 6.68
C ALA A 124 15.12 -12.11 6.82
N ALA A 125 15.33 -11.55 8.01
CA ALA A 125 15.16 -10.11 8.27
C ALA A 125 16.43 -9.32 7.94
N ASP A 126 16.93 -9.49 6.72
CA ASP A 126 18.11 -8.84 6.15
C ASP A 126 17.80 -8.21 4.78
N ASP A 127 18.78 -7.56 4.15
CA ASP A 127 18.56 -6.84 2.89
C ASP A 127 18.07 -7.77 1.75
N ALA A 128 18.49 -9.03 1.73
CA ALA A 128 18.09 -9.99 0.71
C ALA A 128 16.62 -10.42 0.90
N GLY A 129 16.22 -10.77 2.12
CA GLY A 129 14.83 -11.11 2.42
C GLY A 129 13.89 -9.91 2.27
N GLU A 130 14.35 -8.70 2.62
CA GLU A 130 13.60 -7.46 2.43
C GLU A 130 13.36 -7.14 0.94
N LEU A 131 14.37 -7.34 0.08
CA LEU A 131 14.25 -7.20 -1.38
C LEU A 131 13.29 -8.25 -1.95
N GLU A 132 13.42 -9.51 -1.55
CA GLU A 132 12.59 -10.61 -2.02
C GLU A 132 11.12 -10.38 -1.65
N LEU A 133 10.82 -10.03 -0.40
CA LEU A 133 9.45 -9.72 0.01
C LEU A 133 8.89 -8.52 -0.75
N THR A 134 9.69 -7.47 -0.96
CA THR A 134 9.28 -6.30 -1.76
C THR A 134 8.97 -6.71 -3.20
N THR A 135 9.75 -7.61 -3.79
CA THR A 135 9.55 -8.15 -5.14
C THR A 135 8.22 -8.93 -5.23
N ARG A 136 7.93 -9.79 -4.26
CA ARG A 136 6.65 -10.53 -4.19
C ARG A 136 5.45 -9.59 -4.08
N ILE A 137 5.55 -8.55 -3.25
CA ILE A 137 4.50 -7.52 -3.12
C ILE A 137 4.28 -6.82 -4.46
N ASN A 138 5.35 -6.36 -5.10
CA ASN A 138 5.26 -5.69 -6.39
C ASN A 138 4.69 -6.60 -7.49
N ALA A 139 5.02 -7.89 -7.50
CA ALA A 139 4.46 -8.83 -8.46
C ALA A 139 2.93 -8.91 -8.34
N ARG A 140 2.40 -8.89 -7.11
CA ARG A 140 0.96 -8.89 -6.87
C ARG A 140 0.29 -7.60 -7.32
N LEU A 141 0.88 -6.45 -6.96
CA LEU A 141 0.42 -5.15 -7.44
C LEU A 141 0.45 -5.07 -8.98
N SER A 142 1.53 -5.55 -9.59
CA SER A 142 1.71 -5.55 -11.05
C SER A 142 0.63 -6.37 -11.73
N ARG A 143 0.33 -7.58 -11.23
CA ARG A 143 -0.77 -8.40 -11.76
C ARG A 143 -2.09 -7.64 -11.68
N ARG A 144 -2.43 -7.06 -10.52
CA ARG A 144 -3.69 -6.32 -10.33
C ARG A 144 -3.79 -5.08 -11.23
N ILE A 145 -2.68 -4.39 -11.47
CA ILE A 145 -2.65 -3.26 -12.42
C ILE A 145 -2.84 -3.77 -13.85
N LEU A 146 -2.24 -4.90 -14.24
CA LEU A 146 -2.45 -5.47 -15.57
C LEU A 146 -3.87 -6.00 -15.79
N ASP A 147 -4.55 -6.45 -14.72
CA ASP A 147 -5.96 -6.88 -14.78
C ASP A 147 -6.92 -5.70 -15.02
N ALA A 148 -6.54 -4.48 -14.60
CA ALA A 148 -7.36 -3.27 -14.73
C ALA A 148 -6.47 -2.03 -14.94
N PRO A 149 -5.79 -1.91 -16.11
CA PRO A 149 -4.75 -0.91 -16.32
C PRO A 149 -5.29 0.51 -16.22
N ASP A 150 -6.47 0.75 -16.78
CA ASP A 150 -7.19 2.01 -16.81
C ASP A 150 -7.62 2.52 -15.41
N ALA A 151 -7.64 1.66 -14.39
CA ALA A 151 -7.92 2.05 -13.01
C ALA A 151 -6.68 2.57 -12.24
N TRP A 152 -5.48 2.32 -12.75
CA TRP A 152 -4.25 2.77 -12.10
C TRP A 152 -3.87 4.20 -12.56
N PRO A 153 -3.56 5.13 -11.65
CA PRO A 153 -3.28 6.52 -12.03
C PRO A 153 -1.88 6.68 -12.66
N TRP A 154 -1.81 6.48 -13.97
CA TRP A 154 -0.61 6.56 -14.81
C TRP A 154 0.12 7.90 -14.79
N MET A 155 -0.48 8.97 -14.23
CA MET A 155 0.15 10.29 -14.18
C MET A 155 1.34 10.38 -13.20
N HIS A 156 1.56 9.39 -12.34
CA HIS A 156 2.69 9.42 -11.40
C HIS A 156 3.96 8.82 -12.04
N PRO A 157 5.10 9.54 -12.08
CA PRO A 157 6.35 8.99 -12.58
C PRO A 157 6.83 7.87 -11.64
N ARG A 158 6.59 6.62 -12.04
CA ARG A 158 6.85 5.43 -11.22
C ARG A 158 8.30 4.96 -11.30
N TRP A 159 8.88 5.05 -12.48
CA TRP A 159 10.27 4.70 -12.79
C TRP A 159 11.15 5.95 -12.77
N GLN A 160 12.45 5.75 -12.57
CA GLN A 160 13.42 6.78 -12.95
C GLN A 160 13.75 6.52 -14.42
N GLU A 161 13.68 7.56 -15.25
CA GLU A 161 14.34 7.53 -16.56
C GLU A 161 15.86 7.51 -16.36
#